data_AF-A0A6I4Z0M4-F1
#
_entry.id   AF-A0A6I4Z0M4-F1
#
_cell.length_a   1.000
_cell.length_b   1.000
_cell.length_c   1.000
_cell.angle_alpha   90.00
_cell.angle_beta   90.00
_cell.angle_gamma   90.00
#
_symmetry.space_group_name_H-M   'P 1'
#
loop_
_entity.id
_entity.type
_entity.pdbx_description
1 polymer ?
#
loop_
_entity_poly.entity_id
_entity_poly.type
_entity_poly.pdbx_seq_one_letter_code
_entity_poly.pdbx_strand_id
1 'polypeptide(L)'
;MAPYPLPERFTPQWYNIFGDVVKSPEYEIRNEGENLVSLYRPDLNAYVSINPARNNTSFSDGCYDWEKFCPLPYDVFMGFLYLTHPNASEVRLEETGERLPRLWFPLPSNDKLFIADFGRRRITIRDNLEAFAKVGRLQEGETVSVRFNGYMPGRVYDLTVKRLGEFTF
;
A
#
# COMPACT_ATOMS: atom_id res chain seq x y z
N MET A 1 -6.65 15.99 -5.71
CA MET A 1 -5.30 16.14 -6.30
C MET A 1 -4.36 15.29 -5.49
N ALA A 2 -3.66 14.34 -6.12
CA ALA A 2 -2.61 13.60 -5.45
C ALA A 2 -1.51 14.59 -5.03
N PRO A 3 -1.00 14.54 -3.79
CA PRO A 3 -0.06 15.53 -3.28
C PRO A 3 1.32 15.53 -3.95
N TYR A 4 1.57 14.63 -4.91
CA TYR A 4 2.85 14.48 -5.60
C TYR A 4 2.59 14.40 -7.11
N PRO A 5 3.22 15.27 -7.93
CA PRO A 5 3.10 15.17 -9.38
C PRO A 5 3.75 13.86 -9.83
N LEU A 6 2.96 13.01 -10.49
CA LEU A 6 3.48 11.83 -11.15
C LEU A 6 4.07 12.23 -12.50
N PRO A 7 5.19 11.62 -12.92
CA PRO A 7 5.68 11.84 -14.27
C PRO A 7 4.67 11.28 -15.27
N GLU A 8 4.60 11.85 -16.47
CA GLU A 8 3.74 11.30 -17.54
C GLU A 8 4.22 9.92 -18.00
N ARG A 9 5.52 9.66 -17.85
CA ARG A 9 6.16 8.41 -18.23
C ARG A 9 7.14 7.93 -17.18
N PHE A 10 7.26 6.62 -17.02
CA PHE A 10 8.08 6.01 -15.99
C PHE A 10 8.57 4.63 -16.42
N THR A 11 9.85 4.35 -16.17
CA THR A 11 10.42 3.00 -16.28
C THR A 11 10.57 2.42 -14.87
N PRO A 12 9.67 1.52 -14.43
CA PRO A 12 9.75 0.91 -13.12
C PRO A 12 10.92 -0.06 -13.02
N GLN A 13 11.50 -0.17 -11.83
CA GLN A 13 12.41 -1.25 -11.51
C GLN A 13 11.59 -2.45 -11.02
N TRP A 14 11.68 -3.57 -11.74
CA TRP A 14 10.99 -4.81 -11.37
C TRP A 14 11.98 -5.78 -10.78
N TYR A 15 11.51 -6.62 -9.87
CA TYR A 15 12.29 -7.72 -9.31
C TYR A 15 11.55 -9.02 -9.54
N ASN A 16 12.27 -10.06 -9.91
CA ASN A 16 11.69 -11.41 -9.95
C ASN A 16 11.58 -11.98 -8.52
N ILE A 17 11.03 -13.19 -8.40
CA ILE A 17 10.89 -13.89 -7.10
C ILE A 17 12.23 -14.24 -6.43
N PHE A 18 13.36 -14.11 -7.14
CA PHE A 18 14.72 -14.36 -6.65
C PHE A 18 15.43 -13.06 -6.24
N GLY A 19 14.79 -11.89 -6.41
CA GLY A 19 15.37 -10.59 -6.10
C GLY A 19 16.27 -10.02 -7.20
N ASP A 20 16.31 -10.61 -8.39
CA ASP A 20 17.04 -10.04 -9.51
C ASP A 20 16.25 -8.94 -10.20
N VAL A 21 16.95 -7.88 -10.62
CA VAL A 21 16.35 -6.79 -11.41
C VAL A 21 15.94 -7.32 -12.79
N VAL A 22 14.66 -7.15 -13.12
CA VAL A 22 14.08 -7.48 -14.43
C VAL A 22 14.01 -6.20 -15.26
N LYS A 23 14.47 -6.27 -16.51
CA LYS A 23 14.34 -5.16 -17.45
C LYS A 23 12.86 -4.88 -17.71
N SER A 24 12.44 -3.66 -17.40
CA SER A 24 11.08 -3.17 -17.69
C SER A 24 11.11 -2.14 -18.82
N PRO A 25 10.10 -2.09 -19.70
CA PRO A 25 9.91 -0.97 -20.61
C PRO A 25 9.47 0.29 -19.85
N GLU A 26 9.50 1.43 -20.55
CA GLU A 26 8.83 2.66 -20.14
C GLU A 26 7.31 2.50 -20.32
N TYR A 27 6.54 3.03 -19.36
CA TYR A 27 5.08 3.09 -19.42
C TYR A 27 4.60 4.54 -19.42
N GLU A 28 3.47 4.79 -20.07
CA GLU A 28 2.68 6.01 -19.84
C GLU A 28 1.84 5.85 -18.57
N ILE A 29 1.92 6.83 -17.67
CA ILE A 29 1.09 6.89 -16.48
C ILE A 29 -0.20 7.62 -16.84
N ARG A 30 -1.34 6.92 -16.80
CA ARG A 30 -2.65 7.52 -17.05
C ARG A 30 -3.41 7.71 -15.75
N ASN A 31 -4.07 8.86 -15.60
CA ASN A 31 -4.89 9.16 -14.43
C ASN A 31 -6.28 8.54 -14.60
N GLU A 32 -6.65 7.64 -13.69
CA GLU A 32 -7.93 6.91 -13.73
C GLU A 32 -8.97 7.49 -12.76
N GLY A 33 -8.70 8.68 -12.22
CA GLY A 33 -9.53 9.32 -11.20
C GLY A 33 -9.22 8.82 -9.80
N GLU A 34 -9.78 9.52 -8.79
CA GLU A 34 -9.65 9.18 -7.37
C GLU A 34 -8.21 8.92 -6.85
N ASN A 35 -7.21 9.56 -7.47
CA ASN A 35 -5.78 9.35 -7.20
C ASN A 35 -5.27 7.93 -7.54
N LEU A 36 -5.92 7.24 -8.47
CA LEU A 36 -5.45 5.99 -9.06
C LEU A 36 -4.82 6.26 -10.42
N VAL A 37 -3.85 5.42 -10.78
CA VAL A 37 -3.21 5.47 -12.09
C VAL A 37 -3.13 4.10 -12.72
N SER A 38 -3.05 4.06 -14.04
CA SER A 38 -2.72 2.84 -14.79
C SER A 38 -1.37 2.99 -15.49
N LEU A 39 -0.70 1.88 -15.75
CA LEU A 39 0.56 1.83 -16.51
C LEU A 39 0.25 1.31 -17.92
N TYR A 40 0.27 2.20 -18.91
CA TYR A 40 -0.12 1.89 -20.29
C TYR A 40 1.11 1.74 -21.20
N ARG A 41 1.02 0.77 -22.12
CA ARG A 41 1.99 0.52 -23.19
C ARG A 41 1.39 0.92 -24.55
N PRO A 42 1.79 2.07 -25.11
CA PRO A 42 1.26 2.54 -26.40
C PRO A 42 1.51 1.57 -27.55
N ASP A 43 2.66 0.90 -27.55
CA ASP A 43 3.05 -0.01 -28.62
C ASP A 43 2.27 -1.34 -28.62
N LEU A 44 1.74 -1.74 -27.46
CA LEU A 44 0.87 -2.92 -27.33
C LEU A 44 -0.62 -2.55 -27.27
N ASN A 45 -0.94 -1.26 -27.15
CA ASN A 45 -2.27 -0.77 -26.80
C ASN A 45 -2.88 -1.48 -25.58
N ALA A 46 -2.08 -1.69 -24.53
CA ALA A 46 -2.47 -2.50 -23.37
C ALA A 46 -1.97 -1.92 -22.04
N TYR A 47 -2.60 -2.33 -20.94
CA TYR A 47 -2.32 -1.91 -19.58
C TYR A 47 -1.61 -3.02 -18.80
N VAL A 48 -0.70 -2.66 -17.89
CA VAL A 48 -0.13 -3.62 -16.94
C VAL A 48 -1.22 -4.11 -15.98
N SER A 49 -1.37 -5.42 -15.90
CA SER A 49 -2.32 -6.10 -15.03
C SER A 49 -1.57 -6.94 -14.00
N ILE A 50 -1.89 -6.75 -12.71
CA ILE A 50 -1.41 -7.62 -11.64
C ILE A 50 -2.61 -8.32 -11.04
N ASN A 51 -2.79 -9.61 -11.35
CA ASN A 51 -3.84 -10.44 -10.79
C ASN A 51 -3.26 -11.37 -9.72
N PRO A 52 -3.35 -10.99 -8.43
CA PRO A 52 -2.79 -11.79 -7.35
C PRO A 52 -3.54 -13.10 -7.13
N ALA A 53 -4.82 -13.21 -7.54
CA ALA A 53 -5.57 -14.46 -7.43
C ALA A 53 -5.04 -15.56 -8.36
N ARG A 54 -4.47 -15.16 -9.51
CA ARG A 54 -3.86 -16.07 -10.49
C ARG A 54 -2.34 -16.11 -10.42
N ASN A 55 -1.74 -15.37 -9.48
CA ASN A 55 -0.29 -15.13 -9.41
C ASN A 55 0.29 -14.78 -10.79
N ASN A 56 -0.40 -13.90 -11.52
CA ASN A 56 -0.08 -13.58 -12.90
C ASN A 56 0.10 -12.07 -13.07
N THR A 57 1.15 -11.71 -13.80
CA THR A 57 1.39 -10.35 -14.27
C THR A 57 1.41 -10.37 -15.78
N SER A 58 0.47 -9.65 -16.40
CA SER A 58 0.24 -9.68 -17.85
C SER A 58 -0.15 -8.31 -18.38
N PHE A 59 -0.43 -8.26 -19.68
CA PHE A 59 -1.05 -7.09 -20.33
C PHE A 59 -2.54 -7.34 -20.54
N SER A 60 -3.35 -6.31 -20.31
CA SER A 60 -4.80 -6.32 -20.52
C SER A 60 -5.19 -5.23 -21.50
N ASP A 61 -6.10 -5.54 -22.42
CA ASP A 61 -6.59 -4.58 -23.42
C ASP A 61 -7.58 -3.57 -22.81
N GLY A 62 -8.00 -3.79 -21.56
CA GLY A 62 -8.87 -2.90 -20.80
C GLY A 62 -8.28 -2.51 -19.45
N CYS A 63 -8.70 -1.34 -18.94
CA CYS A 63 -8.32 -0.85 -17.62
C CYS A 63 -9.45 -1.13 -16.60
N TYR A 64 -9.42 -2.32 -16.01
CA TYR A 64 -10.28 -2.70 -14.89
C TYR A 64 -9.59 -2.38 -13.57
N ASP A 65 -10.19 -2.81 -12.48
CA ASP A 65 -9.68 -2.53 -11.14
C ASP A 65 -8.29 -3.17 -10.88
N TRP A 66 -7.94 -4.26 -11.57
CA TRP A 66 -6.64 -4.93 -11.46
C TRP A 66 -5.49 -4.22 -12.20
N GLU A 67 -5.81 -3.27 -13.08
CA GLU A 67 -4.85 -2.45 -13.83
C GLU A 67 -4.64 -1.06 -13.18
N LYS A 68 -5.35 -0.80 -12.07
CA LYS A 68 -5.28 0.46 -11.32
C LYS A 68 -4.35 0.33 -10.12
N PHE A 69 -3.38 1.22 -10.05
CA PHE A 69 -2.39 1.32 -9.00
C PHE A 69 -2.64 2.55 -8.13
N CYS A 70 -2.39 2.41 -6.83
CA CYS A 70 -2.37 3.55 -5.92
C CYS A 70 -0.91 3.99 -5.75
N PRO A 71 -0.51 5.15 -6.31
CA PRO A 71 0.83 5.67 -6.14
C PRO A 71 1.03 6.08 -4.67
N LEU A 72 2.03 5.49 -4.02
CA LEU A 72 2.31 5.74 -2.61
C LEU A 72 3.53 6.66 -2.48
N PRO A 73 3.40 7.78 -1.77
CA PRO A 73 4.55 8.56 -1.33
C PRO A 73 5.48 7.72 -0.46
N TYR A 74 6.78 8.06 -0.43
CA TYR A 74 7.78 7.31 0.34
C TYR A 74 7.37 7.11 1.81
N ASP A 75 6.96 8.16 2.51
CA ASP A 75 6.53 8.06 3.92
C ASP A 75 5.34 7.11 4.11
N VAL A 76 4.39 7.12 3.16
CA VAL A 76 3.22 6.21 3.22
C VAL A 76 3.68 4.78 3.04
N PHE A 77 4.54 4.53 2.04
CA PHE A 77 5.14 3.22 1.79
C PHE A 77 5.94 2.72 3.00
N MET A 78 6.77 3.58 3.61
CA MET A 78 7.49 3.23 4.85
C MET A 78 6.54 2.91 5.99
N GLY A 79 5.46 3.67 6.16
CA GLY A 79 4.40 3.36 7.12
C GLY A 79 3.79 1.98 6.92
N PHE A 80 3.52 1.60 5.66
CA PHE A 80 3.09 0.24 5.32
C PHE A 80 4.09 -0.81 5.76
N LEU A 81 5.36 -0.63 5.41
CA LEU A 81 6.40 -1.57 5.81
C LEU A 81 6.43 -1.73 7.33
N TYR A 82 6.50 -0.62 8.10
CA TYR A 82 6.56 -0.68 9.57
C TYR A 82 5.40 -1.45 10.18
N LEU A 83 4.19 -1.26 9.67
CA LEU A 83 2.98 -1.89 10.20
C LEU A 83 2.84 -3.35 9.77
N THR A 84 3.46 -3.76 8.66
CA THR A 84 3.40 -5.14 8.14
C THR A 84 4.54 -6.01 8.67
N HIS A 85 5.65 -5.43 9.12
CA HIS A 85 6.79 -6.21 9.59
C HIS A 85 6.72 -6.46 11.11
N PRO A 86 6.74 -7.73 11.56
CA PRO A 86 6.45 -8.08 12.95
C PRO A 86 7.45 -7.51 13.97
N ASN A 87 8.66 -7.18 13.53
CA ASN A 87 9.75 -6.71 14.38
C ASN A 87 10.11 -5.23 14.15
N ALA A 88 9.46 -4.56 13.20
CA ALA A 88 9.82 -3.17 12.86
C ALA A 88 9.03 -2.15 13.69
N SER A 89 7.82 -2.52 14.12
CA SER A 89 7.00 -1.69 14.98
C SER A 89 6.21 -2.48 16.02
N GLU A 90 5.83 -1.80 17.07
CA GLU A 90 4.85 -2.25 18.04
C GLU A 90 3.58 -1.42 17.91
N VAL A 91 2.46 -2.09 17.68
CA VAL A 91 1.14 -1.45 17.52
C VAL A 91 0.27 -1.83 18.71
N ARG A 92 -0.34 -0.83 19.35
CA ARG A 92 -1.24 -1.02 20.50
C ARG A 92 -2.53 -0.23 20.29
N LEU A 93 -3.63 -0.72 20.87
CA LEU A 93 -4.84 0.10 21.01
C LEU A 93 -4.64 1.14 22.09
N GLU A 94 -5.10 2.36 21.80
CA GLU A 94 -5.00 3.45 22.77
C GLU A 94 -5.89 3.21 23.99
N GLU A 95 -7.12 2.72 23.78
CA GLU A 95 -8.10 2.52 24.87
C GLU A 95 -7.69 1.42 25.87
N THR A 96 -7.19 0.29 25.37
CA THR A 96 -6.96 -0.91 26.20
C THR A 96 -5.49 -1.22 26.42
N GLY A 97 -4.58 -0.59 25.68
CA GLY A 97 -3.16 -0.95 25.63
C GLY A 97 -2.87 -2.32 25.01
N GLU A 98 -3.91 -3.02 24.49
CA GLU A 98 -3.79 -4.33 23.85
C GLU A 98 -2.81 -4.25 22.68
N ARG A 99 -1.81 -5.13 22.66
CA ARG A 99 -0.90 -5.25 21.53
C ARG A 99 -1.64 -5.90 20.35
N LEU A 100 -1.65 -5.21 19.22
CA LEU A 100 -2.23 -5.69 17.98
C LEU A 100 -1.21 -6.52 17.19
N PRO A 101 -1.67 -7.51 16.41
CA PRO A 101 -0.81 -8.16 15.43
C PRO A 101 -0.44 -7.18 14.32
N ARG A 102 0.55 -7.55 13.51
CA ARG A 102 0.92 -6.82 12.29
C ARG A 102 -0.28 -6.62 11.37
N LEU A 103 -0.20 -5.56 10.56
CA LEU A 103 -1.06 -5.36 9.42
C LEU A 103 -0.88 -6.53 8.44
N TRP A 104 -1.98 -7.10 7.97
CA TRP A 104 -1.96 -8.15 6.95
C TRP A 104 -3.03 -7.87 5.88
N PHE A 105 -2.80 -8.38 4.68
CA PHE A 105 -3.70 -8.19 3.55
C PHE A 105 -4.57 -9.45 3.37
N PRO A 106 -5.90 -9.31 3.28
CA PRO A 106 -6.78 -10.43 3.00
C PRO A 106 -6.47 -11.05 1.63
N LEU A 107 -6.77 -12.35 1.49
CA LEU A 107 -6.56 -13.06 0.23
C LEU A 107 -7.34 -12.39 -0.91
N PRO A 108 -6.79 -12.43 -2.14
CA PRO A 108 -7.38 -11.79 -3.33
C PRO A 108 -8.83 -12.15 -3.66
N SER A 109 -9.34 -13.28 -3.15
CA SER A 109 -10.70 -13.77 -3.41
C SER A 109 -11.83 -12.94 -2.79
N ASN A 110 -11.51 -11.84 -2.10
CA ASN A 110 -12.47 -10.99 -1.41
C ASN A 110 -12.96 -9.77 -2.23
N ASP A 111 -12.60 -9.68 -3.53
CA ASP A 111 -13.04 -8.64 -4.50
C ASP A 111 -12.88 -7.17 -4.07
N LYS A 112 -12.14 -6.91 -3.00
CA LYS A 112 -12.02 -5.58 -2.42
C LYS A 112 -10.57 -5.17 -2.38
N LEU A 113 -10.21 -4.30 -3.31
CA LEU A 113 -8.90 -3.69 -3.40
C LEU A 113 -8.61 -2.83 -2.17
N PHE A 114 -7.32 -2.67 -1.87
CA PHE A 114 -6.83 -1.72 -0.88
C PHE A 114 -7.36 -1.94 0.54
N ILE A 115 -7.72 -3.17 0.92
CA ILE A 115 -8.12 -3.50 2.30
C ILE A 115 -6.94 -4.12 3.05
N ALA A 116 -6.82 -3.80 4.33
CA ALA A 116 -5.88 -4.44 5.24
C ALA A 116 -6.50 -4.61 6.64
N ASP A 117 -6.00 -5.57 7.41
CA ASP A 117 -6.54 -5.96 8.71
C ASP A 117 -5.45 -5.86 9.82
N PHE A 118 -5.79 -5.26 10.95
CA PHE A 118 -5.06 -5.38 12.23
C PHE A 118 -5.80 -6.37 13.13
N GLY A 119 -5.47 -7.65 13.02
CA GLY A 119 -6.21 -8.71 13.70
C GLY A 119 -7.65 -8.75 13.18
N ARG A 120 -8.62 -8.30 13.98
CA ARG A 120 -10.05 -8.21 13.62
C ARG A 120 -10.53 -6.80 13.21
N ARG A 121 -9.60 -5.85 13.04
CA ARG A 121 -9.90 -4.44 12.73
C ARG A 121 -9.56 -4.16 11.28
N ARG A 122 -10.59 -4.00 10.45
CA ARG A 122 -10.47 -3.86 9.00
C ARG A 122 -10.45 -2.41 8.58
N ILE A 123 -9.48 -2.02 7.75
CA ILE A 123 -9.28 -0.66 7.26
C ILE A 123 -9.18 -0.63 5.73
N THR A 124 -9.50 0.52 5.15
CA THR A 124 -9.18 0.83 3.74
C THR A 124 -7.87 1.61 3.70
N ILE A 125 -6.88 1.15 2.95
CA ILE A 125 -5.58 1.82 2.77
C ILE A 125 -5.74 3.25 2.28
N ARG A 126 -6.59 3.44 1.26
CA ARG A 126 -6.81 4.75 0.60
C ARG A 126 -7.37 5.79 1.56
N ASP A 127 -8.20 5.38 2.52
CA ASP A 127 -8.84 6.28 3.49
C ASP A 127 -7.91 6.64 4.66
N ASN A 128 -6.71 6.05 4.69
CA ASN A 128 -5.80 6.09 5.83
C ASN A 128 -4.37 6.51 5.45
N LEU A 129 -4.14 7.03 4.23
CA LEU A 129 -2.82 7.41 3.75
C LEU A 129 -2.08 8.38 4.70
N GLU A 130 -2.80 9.30 5.34
CA GLU A 130 -2.20 10.22 6.32
C GLU A 130 -1.71 9.50 7.58
N ALA A 131 -2.47 8.51 8.09
CA ALA A 131 -2.07 7.72 9.24
C ALA A 131 -0.81 6.88 8.91
N PHE A 132 -0.76 6.28 7.71
CA PHE A 132 0.44 5.60 7.23
C PHE A 132 1.63 6.55 7.12
N ALA A 133 1.46 7.74 6.55
CA ALA A 133 2.54 8.73 6.45
C ALA A 133 3.08 9.15 7.83
N LYS A 134 2.21 9.35 8.82
CA LYS A 134 2.62 9.65 10.21
C LYS A 134 3.48 8.55 10.80
N VAL A 135 3.10 7.29 10.60
CA VAL A 135 3.90 6.15 11.05
C VAL A 135 5.24 6.07 10.31
N GLY A 136 5.25 6.28 8.99
CA GLY A 136 6.47 6.21 8.19
C GLY A 136 7.53 7.25 8.50
N ARG A 137 7.15 8.36 9.15
CA ARG A 137 8.06 9.43 9.58
C ARG A 137 8.71 9.20 10.94
N LEU A 138 8.26 8.19 11.68
CA LEU A 138 8.82 7.85 12.99
C LEU A 138 10.31 7.53 12.87
N GLN A 139 11.10 8.05 13.79
CA GLN A 139 12.47 7.59 14.05
C GLN A 139 12.47 6.40 15.01
N GLU A 140 13.58 5.67 15.07
CA GLU A 140 13.73 4.54 16.00
C GLU A 140 13.46 4.97 17.45
N GLY A 141 12.65 4.19 18.16
CA GLY A 141 12.24 4.46 19.53
C GLY A 141 11.08 5.45 19.69
N GLU A 142 10.75 6.23 18.65
CA GLU A 142 9.64 7.17 18.69
C GLU A 142 8.28 6.48 18.70
N THR A 143 7.29 7.18 19.25
CA THR A 143 5.92 6.73 19.39
C THR A 143 4.96 7.80 18.89
N VAL A 144 3.91 7.41 18.17
CA VAL A 144 2.85 8.31 17.69
C VAL A 144 1.48 7.69 17.90
N SER A 145 0.49 8.53 18.22
CA SER A 145 -0.93 8.15 18.17
C SER A 145 -1.50 8.45 16.79
N VAL A 146 -2.15 7.47 16.19
CA VAL A 146 -2.78 7.56 14.86
C VAL A 146 -4.18 7.01 14.90
N ARG A 147 -5.10 7.70 14.22
CA ARG A 147 -6.46 7.26 13.99
C ARG A 147 -6.57 6.61 12.63
N PHE A 148 -7.00 5.36 12.60
CA PHE A 148 -7.40 4.68 11.38
C PHE A 148 -8.92 4.67 11.23
N ASN A 149 -9.41 5.09 10.07
CA ASN A 149 -10.79 4.90 9.64
C ASN A 149 -11.01 3.44 9.26
N GLY A 150 -11.99 2.81 9.90
CA GLY A 150 -12.39 1.46 9.61
C GLY A 150 -13.13 1.35 8.28
N TYR A 151 -13.12 0.15 7.70
CA TYR A 151 -13.81 -0.16 6.45
C TYR A 151 -15.33 0.01 6.56
N MET A 152 -15.90 -0.26 7.74
CA MET A 152 -17.31 0.01 8.00
C MET A 152 -17.49 1.49 8.39
N PRO A 153 -18.43 2.22 7.77
CA PRO A 153 -18.66 3.62 8.07
C PRO A 153 -18.81 3.90 9.57
N GLY A 154 -18.14 4.95 10.05
CA GLY A 154 -18.17 5.37 11.46
C GLY A 154 -17.33 4.52 12.42
N ARG A 155 -16.70 3.44 11.97
CA ARG A 155 -15.70 2.74 12.78
C ARG A 155 -14.37 3.49 12.71
N VAL A 156 -13.75 3.69 13.86
CA VAL A 156 -12.41 4.26 13.99
C VAL A 156 -11.59 3.40 14.94
N TYR A 157 -10.28 3.37 14.72
CA TYR A 157 -9.32 2.65 15.55
C TYR A 157 -8.20 3.61 15.93
N ASP A 158 -8.18 4.01 17.19
CA ASP A 158 -7.14 4.86 17.76
C ASP A 158 -6.01 3.95 18.28
N LEU A 159 -4.83 4.08 17.64
CA LEU A 159 -3.68 3.22 17.84
C LEU A 159 -2.48 4.03 18.28
N THR A 160 -1.67 3.45 19.17
CA THR A 160 -0.31 3.90 19.44
C THR A 160 0.67 3.02 18.66
N VAL A 161 1.56 3.63 17.90
CA VAL A 161 2.60 2.93 17.12
C VAL A 161 3.97 3.38 17.60
N LYS A 162 4.81 2.43 18.01
CA LYS A 162 6.21 2.66 18.36
C LYS A 162 7.12 2.00 17.33
N ARG A 163 8.11 2.73 16.81
CA ARG A 163 9.12 2.16 15.92
C ARG A 163 10.21 1.47 16.73
N LEU A 164 10.51 0.22 16.40
CA LEU A 164 11.46 -0.63 17.14
C LEU A 164 12.85 -0.67 16.51
N GLY A 165 12.97 -0.40 15.21
CA GLY A 165 14.25 -0.45 14.49
C GLY A 165 14.14 -0.09 13.01
N GLU A 166 15.23 -0.31 12.29
CA GLU A 166 15.36 -0.19 10.82
C GLU A 166 14.86 -1.44 10.07
N PHE A 167 14.52 -1.25 8.80
CA PHE A 167 14.29 -2.36 7.87
C PHE A 167 15.62 -2.92 7.38
N THR A 168 15.85 -4.22 7.62
CA THR A 168 16.90 -4.97 6.91
C THR A 168 16.22 -5.77 5.80
N PHE A 169 16.55 -5.44 4.55
CA PHE A 169 16.09 -6.15 3.35
C PHE A 169 17.04 -7.30 3.01
#